data_AF-A0A2U2N9E4-F1
#
_entry.id   AF-A0A2U2N9E4-F1
#
_cell.length_a   1.000
_cell.length_b   1.000
_cell.length_c   1.000
_cell.angle_alpha   90.00
_cell.angle_beta   90.00
_cell.angle_gamma   90.00
#
_symmetry.space_group_name_H-M   'P 1'
#
loop_
_entity.id
_entity.type
_entity.pdbx_description
1 polymer ?
#
loop_
_entity_poly.entity_id
_entity_poly.type
_entity_poly.pdbx_seq_one_letter_code
_entity_poly.pdbx_strand_id
1 'polypeptide(L)'
;MTDNEAIFKDLILAHIREQLASHFSNGDPVLVRNYVDDAGGYYDYSPIDPSSISLDDCQLIAWEDITDPTDQQPDRCACSLITLSTDGGEPFVVLLKGTSLGDMLRDWTGLDYVD
;
A
#
# COMPACT_ATOMS: atom_id res chain seq x y z
N MET A 1 -14.33 -20.37 9.99
CA MET A 1 -14.33 -19.53 8.79
C MET A 1 -14.96 -20.33 7.67
N THR A 2 -15.99 -19.78 7.03
CA THR A 2 -16.65 -20.45 5.91
C THR A 2 -15.83 -20.20 4.63
N ASP A 3 -15.84 -21.14 3.69
CA ASP A 3 -15.07 -21.03 2.43
C ASP A 3 -15.27 -19.68 1.71
N ASN A 4 -16.45 -19.09 1.86
CA ASN A 4 -16.80 -17.77 1.29
C ASN A 4 -15.98 -16.61 1.86
N GLU A 5 -15.64 -16.61 3.16
CA GLU A 5 -14.83 -15.56 3.78
C GLU A 5 -13.40 -15.58 3.23
N ALA A 6 -12.84 -16.79 3.06
CA ALA A 6 -11.52 -16.97 2.47
C ALA A 6 -11.51 -16.51 1.00
N ILE A 7 -12.51 -16.94 0.21
CA ILE A 7 -12.65 -16.54 -1.20
C ILE A 7 -12.79 -15.01 -1.32
N PHE A 8 -13.63 -14.39 -0.49
CA PHE A 8 -13.82 -12.94 -0.52
C PHE A 8 -12.54 -12.18 -0.18
N LYS A 9 -11.80 -12.65 0.84
CA LYS A 9 -10.49 -12.09 1.19
C LYS A 9 -9.52 -12.21 0.02
N ASP A 10 -9.43 -13.37 -0.62
CA ASP A 10 -8.53 -13.59 -1.75
C ASP A 10 -8.85 -12.67 -2.94
N LEU A 11 -10.14 -12.40 -3.21
CA LEU A 11 -10.55 -11.45 -4.25
C LEU A 11 -10.11 -10.01 -3.94
N ILE A 12 -10.28 -9.54 -2.70
CA ILE A 12 -9.81 -8.21 -2.30
C ILE A 12 -8.29 -8.11 -2.44
N LEU A 13 -7.57 -9.12 -1.96
CA LEU A 13 -6.10 -9.14 -2.04
C LEU A 13 -5.61 -9.15 -3.49
N ALA A 14 -6.27 -9.89 -4.38
CA ALA A 14 -5.96 -9.90 -5.80
C ALA A 14 -6.16 -8.51 -6.43
N HIS A 15 -7.28 -7.84 -6.12
CA HIS A 15 -7.55 -6.49 -6.61
C HIS A 15 -6.51 -5.47 -6.15
N ILE A 16 -6.16 -5.47 -4.85
CA ILE A 16 -5.14 -4.55 -4.31
C ILE A 16 -3.79 -4.78 -5.00
N ARG A 17 -3.40 -6.05 -5.24
CA ARG A 17 -2.16 -6.37 -5.97
C ARG A 17 -2.18 -5.83 -7.40
N GLU A 18 -3.32 -5.93 -8.10
CA GLU A 18 -3.47 -5.39 -9.45
C GLU A 18 -3.32 -3.87 -9.46
N GLN A 19 -3.93 -3.17 -8.50
CA GLN A 19 -3.79 -1.71 -8.36
C GLN A 19 -2.33 -1.31 -8.09
N LEU A 20 -1.65 -2.00 -7.17
CA LEU A 20 -0.23 -1.80 -6.90
C LEU A 20 0.63 -2.00 -8.15
N ALA A 21 0.39 -3.08 -8.90
CA ALA A 21 1.12 -3.36 -10.14
C ALA A 21 0.89 -2.28 -11.20
N SER A 22 -0.32 -1.74 -11.30
CA SER A 22 -0.66 -0.62 -12.19
C SER A 22 0.13 0.63 -11.81
N HIS A 23 0.11 1.02 -10.53
CA HIS A 23 0.88 2.17 -10.04
C HIS A 23 2.38 2.02 -10.27
N PHE A 24 2.93 0.83 -10.03
CA PHE A 24 4.35 0.55 -10.24
C PHE A 24 4.72 0.65 -11.73
N SER A 25 3.83 0.17 -12.61
CA SER A 25 4.03 0.21 -14.08
C SER A 25 3.88 1.61 -14.66
N ASN A 26 3.03 2.46 -14.06
CA ASN A 26 2.82 3.85 -14.50
C ASN A 26 3.96 4.80 -14.08
N GLY A 27 4.91 4.32 -13.25
CA GLY A 27 6.01 5.13 -12.75
C GLY A 27 5.59 6.11 -11.67
N ASP A 28 4.47 5.85 -10.99
CA ASP A 28 4.05 6.66 -9.86
C ASP A 28 5.10 6.57 -8.73
N PRO A 29 5.37 7.68 -8.03
CA PRO A 29 6.37 7.69 -6.97
C PRO A 29 5.93 6.80 -5.80
N VAL A 30 6.67 5.71 -5.60
CA VAL A 30 6.53 4.80 -4.46
C VAL A 30 7.64 5.09 -3.47
N LEU A 31 7.29 5.33 -2.21
CA LEU A 31 8.29 5.50 -1.15
C LEU A 31 8.31 4.26 -0.25
N VAL A 32 9.50 3.86 0.20
CA VAL A 32 9.64 2.86 1.27
C VAL A 32 9.85 3.57 2.59
N ARG A 33 9.13 3.11 3.61
CA ARG A 33 9.28 3.57 4.98
C ARG A 33 10.48 2.88 5.63
N ASN A 34 11.51 3.65 5.97
CA ASN A 34 12.70 3.20 6.67
C ASN A 34 12.69 3.72 8.11
N TYR A 35 13.05 2.87 9.07
CA TYR A 35 13.24 3.32 10.45
C TYR A 35 14.64 3.92 10.60
N VAL A 36 14.74 5.16 11.07
CA VAL A 36 16.00 5.86 11.29
C VAL A 36 16.22 6.02 12.80
N ASP A 37 17.32 5.46 13.31
CA ASP A 37 17.58 5.34 14.75
C ASP A 37 18.51 6.41 15.34
N ASP A 38 18.91 7.41 14.55
CA ASP A 38 19.96 8.42 14.82
C ASP A 38 19.68 9.40 15.99
N ALA A 39 19.17 8.92 17.12
CA ALA A 39 18.85 9.61 18.38
C ALA A 39 17.44 10.23 18.52
N GLY A 40 16.47 9.83 17.69
CA GLY A 40 15.10 10.34 17.78
C GLY A 40 13.97 9.38 17.38
N GLY A 41 14.29 8.21 16.83
CA GLY A 41 13.33 7.18 16.46
C GLY A 41 12.19 7.71 15.57
N TYR A 42 12.50 8.02 14.32
CA TYR A 42 11.50 8.47 13.35
C TYR A 42 11.52 7.59 12.09
N TYR A 43 10.44 7.65 11.34
CA TYR A 43 10.34 7.00 10.04
C TYR A 43 10.67 8.00 8.95
N ASP A 44 11.58 7.63 8.06
CA ASP A 44 11.86 8.35 6.82
C ASP A 44 11.23 7.61 5.64
N TYR A 45 10.91 8.36 4.58
CA TYR A 45 10.31 7.83 3.36
C TYR A 45 11.23 8.10 2.19
N SER A 46 11.86 7.06 1.67
CA SER A 46 12.81 7.18 0.56
C SER A 46 12.18 6.67 -0.74
N PRO A 47 12.35 7.38 -1.86
CA PRO A 47 11.87 6.88 -3.15
C PRO A 47 12.59 5.60 -3.51
N ILE A 48 11.85 4.67 -4.09
CA ILE A 48 12.39 3.44 -4.65
C ILE A 48 11.99 3.32 -6.12
N ASP A 49 12.78 2.56 -6.88
CA ASP A 49 12.38 2.14 -8.21
C ASP A 49 11.27 1.07 -8.06
N PRO A 50 10.04 1.30 -8.53
CA PRO A 50 8.97 0.31 -8.39
C PRO A 50 9.31 -1.04 -9.05
N SER A 51 10.17 -1.05 -10.08
CA SER A 51 10.65 -2.28 -10.73
C SER A 51 11.57 -3.14 -9.85
N SER A 52 12.06 -2.60 -8.74
CA SER A 52 12.84 -3.33 -7.74
C SER A 52 12.00 -4.21 -6.82
N ILE A 53 10.68 -4.07 -6.83
CA ILE A 53 9.75 -4.90 -6.06
C ILE A 53 9.04 -5.89 -7.00
N SER A 54 9.27 -7.18 -6.78
CA SER A 54 8.44 -8.24 -7.37
C SER A 54 7.16 -8.43 -6.54
N LEU A 55 6.01 -8.00 -7.05
CA LEU A 55 4.73 -8.19 -6.37
C LEU A 55 4.23 -9.64 -6.41
N ASP A 56 4.72 -10.45 -7.35
CA ASP A 56 4.37 -11.86 -7.49
C ASP A 56 4.77 -12.66 -6.23
N ASP A 57 5.94 -12.32 -5.66
CA ASP A 57 6.51 -12.97 -4.48
C ASP A 57 6.14 -12.27 -3.17
N CYS A 58 5.39 -11.16 -3.24
CA CYS A 58 4.97 -10.40 -2.07
C CYS A 58 3.66 -10.94 -1.50
N GLN A 59 3.51 -10.85 -0.18
CA GLN A 59 2.24 -10.99 0.55
C GLN A 59 1.83 -9.65 1.12
N LEU A 60 0.57 -9.28 0.92
CA LEU A 60 -0.04 -8.11 1.55
C LEU A 60 -0.41 -8.46 2.99
N ILE A 61 0.20 -7.77 3.96
CA ILE A 61 0.01 -8.06 5.39
C ILE A 61 -1.00 -7.10 6.01
N ALA A 62 -0.86 -5.82 5.71
CA ALA A 62 -1.66 -4.75 6.29
C ALA A 62 -1.69 -3.54 5.37
N TRP A 63 -2.65 -2.66 5.61
CA TRP A 63 -2.80 -1.39 4.91
C TRP A 63 -3.36 -0.34 5.86
N GLU A 64 -3.13 0.93 5.55
CA GLU A 64 -3.66 2.07 6.30
C GLU A 64 -3.80 3.27 5.37
N ASP A 65 -4.96 3.92 5.39
CA ASP A 65 -5.18 5.18 4.69
C ASP A 65 -4.62 6.32 5.52
N ILE A 66 -3.72 7.09 4.94
CA ILE A 66 -3.06 8.20 5.64
C ILE A 66 -3.08 9.48 4.80
N THR A 67 -2.86 10.59 5.48
CA THR A 67 -2.47 11.85 4.81
C THR A 67 -1.06 11.70 4.25
N ASP A 68 -0.76 12.38 3.14
CA ASP A 68 0.60 12.41 2.59
C ASP A 68 1.61 12.93 3.64
N PRO A 69 2.52 12.07 4.15
CA PRO A 69 3.48 12.47 5.19
C PRO A 69 4.60 13.36 4.63
N THR A 70 4.69 13.51 3.30
CA THR A 70 5.68 14.35 2.63
C THR A 70 5.15 15.75 2.28
N ASP A 71 3.84 15.98 2.44
CA ASP A 71 3.21 17.26 2.13
C ASP A 71 3.33 18.25 3.31
N GLN A 72 3.58 19.52 2.99
CA GLN A 72 3.62 20.60 3.98
C GLN A 72 2.22 21.01 4.45
N GLN A 73 1.19 20.78 3.63
CA GLN A 73 -0.21 21.03 3.97
C GLN A 73 -1.05 19.80 3.61
N PRO A 74 -1.02 18.75 4.45
CA PRO A 74 -1.61 17.47 4.11
C PRO A 74 -3.14 17.57 3.89
N ASP A 75 -3.59 17.18 2.69
CA ASP A 75 -5.00 16.87 2.46
C ASP A 75 -5.36 15.53 3.11
N ARG A 76 -6.57 15.43 3.66
CA ARG A 76 -7.01 14.26 4.41
C ARG A 76 -7.38 13.15 3.42
N CYS A 77 -6.53 12.12 3.38
CA CYS A 77 -6.74 10.83 2.70
C CYS A 77 -6.44 10.80 1.20
N ALA A 78 -5.17 11.04 0.83
CA ALA A 78 -4.70 10.86 -0.54
C ALA A 78 -3.60 9.78 -0.67
N CYS A 79 -3.33 9.00 0.38
CA CYS A 79 -2.24 8.02 0.37
C CYS A 79 -2.62 6.73 1.07
N SER A 80 -1.98 5.63 0.65
CA SER A 80 -2.07 4.32 1.29
C SER A 80 -0.69 3.89 1.76
N LEU A 81 -0.55 3.55 3.05
CA LEU A 81 0.55 2.73 3.54
C LEU A 81 0.20 1.27 3.37
N ILE A 82 1.08 0.50 2.75
CA ILE A 82 0.86 -0.91 2.49
C ILE A 82 2.06 -1.70 2.99
N THR A 83 1.81 -2.61 3.92
CA THR A 83 2.83 -3.54 4.44
C THR A 83 2.87 -4.78 3.56
N LEU A 84 4.04 -5.01 2.96
CA LEU A 84 4.35 -6.15 2.12
C LEU A 84 5.41 -7.02 2.79
N SER A 85 5.40 -8.32 2.53
CA SER A 85 6.50 -9.22 2.88
C SER A 85 6.82 -10.11 1.71
N THR A 86 8.10 -10.30 1.41
CA THR A 86 8.54 -11.35 0.50
C THR A 86 8.70 -12.66 1.25
N ASP A 87 8.71 -13.79 0.54
CA ASP A 87 9.00 -15.08 1.15
C ASP A 87 10.41 -15.07 1.79
N GLY A 88 10.48 -15.33 3.09
CA GLY A 88 11.73 -15.31 3.88
C GLY A 88 12.35 -13.92 4.13
N GLY A 89 11.68 -12.83 3.73
CA GLY A 89 12.14 -11.45 3.97
C GLY A 89 11.46 -10.80 5.17
N GLU A 90 12.06 -9.73 5.69
CA GLU A 90 11.41 -8.87 6.67
C GLU A 90 10.29 -8.05 5.99
N PRO A 91 9.14 -7.85 6.64
CA PRO A 91 8.10 -6.98 6.14
C PRO A 91 8.61 -5.55 5.92
N PHE A 92 8.22 -4.94 4.81
CA PHE A 92 8.52 -3.56 4.48
C PHE A 92 7.22 -2.81 4.16
N VAL A 93 7.25 -1.48 4.28
CA VAL A 93 6.07 -0.65 4.05
C VAL A 93 6.30 0.27 2.88
N VAL A 94 5.38 0.22 1.92
CA VAL A 94 5.34 1.15 0.79
C VAL A 94 4.27 2.21 1.04
N LEU A 95 4.58 3.45 0.69
CA LEU A 95 3.64 4.54 0.59
C LEU A 95 3.27 4.72 -0.87
N LEU A 96 1.99 4.58 -1.16
CA LEU A 96 1.40 4.93 -2.45
C LEU A 96 0.75 6.31 -2.36
N LYS A 97 1.19 7.24 -3.19
CA LYS A 97 0.66 8.61 -3.25
C LYS A 97 -0.49 8.71 -4.26
N GLY A 98 -1.46 9.58 -3.97
CA GLY A 98 -2.59 9.88 -4.84
C GLY A 98 -3.75 8.88 -4.78
N THR A 99 -3.63 7.81 -3.99
CA THR A 99 -4.63 6.74 -3.90
C THR A 99 -4.76 6.27 -2.46
N SER A 100 -5.99 6.28 -1.93
CA SER A 100 -6.36 5.57 -0.70
C SER A 100 -6.85 4.15 -1.00
N LEU A 101 -6.80 3.23 -0.04
CA LEU A 101 -7.45 1.93 -0.16
C LEU A 101 -8.96 2.11 -0.35
N GLY A 102 -9.57 3.08 0.33
CA GLY A 102 -10.96 3.45 0.11
C GLY A 102 -11.26 3.71 -1.37
N ASP A 103 -10.39 4.46 -2.06
CA ASP A 103 -10.52 4.70 -3.50
C ASP A 103 -10.37 3.41 -4.32
N MET A 104 -9.36 2.58 -4.01
CA MET A 104 -9.17 1.29 -4.69
C MET A 104 -10.40 0.38 -4.59
N LEU A 105 -11.02 0.33 -3.42
CA LEU A 105 -12.20 -0.50 -3.18
C LEU A 105 -13.47 0.12 -3.79
N ARG A 106 -13.63 1.44 -3.72
CA ARG A 106 -14.77 2.15 -4.34
C ARG A 106 -14.78 1.93 -5.85
N ASP A 107 -13.64 2.10 -6.50
CA ASP A 107 -13.54 1.98 -7.96
C ASP A 107 -13.86 0.55 -8.44
N TRP A 108 -13.56 -0.46 -7.61
CA TRP A 108 -13.86 -1.85 -7.91
C TRP A 108 -15.30 -2.24 -7.65
N THR A 109 -15.85 -1.82 -6.51
CA THR A 109 -17.18 -2.23 -6.06
C THR A 109 -18.29 -1.33 -6.58
N GLY A 110 -17.95 -0.12 -7.03
CA GLY A 110 -18.91 0.94 -7.36
C GLY A 110 -19.69 1.46 -6.15
N LEU A 111 -19.26 1.11 -4.94
CA LEU A 111 -19.92 1.53 -3.69
C LEU A 111 -19.24 2.79 -3.16
N ASP A 112 -19.98 3.90 -3.12
CA ASP A 112 -19.50 5.19 -2.59
C ASP A 112 -19.10 5.11 -1.11
N TYR A 113 -19.55 4.08 -0.39
CA TYR A 113 -19.22 3.81 1.01
C TYR A 113 -18.94 2.33 1.21
N VAL A 114 -17.71 2.01 1.62
CA VAL A 114 -17.36 0.72 2.21
C VAL A 114 -17.32 0.98 3.73
N ASP A 115 -18.43 0.69 4.40
CA ASP A 115 -18.60 0.83 5.86
C ASP A 115 -18.15 -0.46 6.59
#